data_AF-A0A3D5SM20-F1
#
_entry.id   AF-A0A3D5SM20-F1
#
_cell.length_a   1.000
_cell.length_b   1.000
_cell.length_c   1.000
_cell.angle_alpha   90.00
_cell.angle_beta   90.00
_cell.angle_gamma   90.00
#
_symmetry.space_group_name_H-M   'P 1'
#
loop_
_entity.id
_entity.type
_entity.pdbx_description
1 polymer ?
#
loop_
_entity_poly.entity_id
_entity_poly.type
_entity_poly.pdbx_seq_one_letter_code
_entity_poly.pdbx_strand_id
1 'polypeptide(L)'
;MKTVLLLLLAVFVFDSTLLAQSPASLAGAIKTIQQSQSTEPSLPAQTKTSGIKIPDGTPLEIEAPYTFSSMDFKPNDKISFRVVDPVKIDGVTVIEQGATVTGRVEQAKRGGHWGKAGLFVWTMQTVTAVDGSQVPLRATSVRLRGDSKGAKVATAMIIT
;
A
#
# COMPACT_ATOMS: atom_id res chain seq x y z
N MET A 1 2.09 -48.14 17.63
CA MET A 1 3.03 -49.02 16.90
C MET A 1 2.54 -49.15 15.46
N LYS A 2 2.99 -48.28 14.56
CA LYS A 2 2.73 -48.34 13.11
C LYS A 2 3.96 -47.78 12.41
N THR A 3 5.01 -48.59 12.38
CA THR A 3 6.29 -48.30 11.72
C THR A 3 6.57 -49.42 10.73
N VAL A 4 6.18 -49.19 9.48
CA VAL A 4 6.68 -49.89 8.29
C VAL A 4 6.67 -48.80 7.22
N LEU A 5 7.70 -47.95 7.13
CA LEU A 5 9.04 -48.22 6.60
C LEU A 5 8.96 -48.77 5.17
N LEU A 6 8.77 -47.86 4.22
CA LEU A 6 8.99 -48.11 2.80
C LEU A 6 10.25 -47.35 2.39
N LEU A 7 11.25 -48.15 2.06
CA LEU A 7 12.64 -47.87 1.77
C LEU A 7 12.78 -47.74 0.24
N LEU A 8 13.43 -46.69 -0.26
CA LEU A 8 14.33 -46.74 -1.44
C LEU A 8 14.88 -45.33 -1.73
N LEU A 9 16.00 -45.00 -1.09
CA LEU A 9 16.86 -43.88 -1.52
C LEU A 9 18.30 -44.38 -1.43
N ALA A 10 18.79 -44.89 -2.54
CA ALA A 10 20.12 -45.46 -2.67
C ALA A 10 21.10 -44.41 -3.23
N VAL A 11 22.02 -44.01 -2.35
CA VAL A 11 23.46 -43.90 -2.56
C VAL A 11 23.95 -43.11 -3.78
N PHE A 12 24.43 -41.90 -3.53
CA PHE A 12 25.64 -41.40 -4.22
C PHE A 12 26.65 -40.92 -3.18
N VAL A 13 27.67 -41.78 -3.01
CA VAL A 13 28.96 -41.56 -2.37
C VAL A 13 29.68 -40.40 -3.06
N PHE A 14 30.51 -39.67 -2.29
CA PHE A 14 31.74 -38.91 -2.65
C PHE A 14 31.82 -37.74 -1.65
N ASP A 15 32.38 -37.89 -0.45
CA ASP A 15 33.80 -38.06 -0.13
C ASP A 15 34.73 -37.13 -0.91
N SER A 16 35.13 -36.02 -0.29
CA SER A 16 36.53 -35.59 -0.19
C SER A 16 36.64 -34.20 0.46
N THR A 17 37.23 -34.18 1.64
CA THR A 17 37.82 -33.01 2.29
C THR A 17 39.06 -32.54 1.51
N LEU A 18 39.21 -31.25 1.22
CA LEU A 18 40.56 -30.65 1.10
C LEU A 18 40.59 -29.10 1.14
N LEU A 19 41.46 -28.61 2.03
CA LEU A 19 42.26 -27.37 2.10
C LEU A 19 41.73 -26.10 1.38
N ALA A 20 41.40 -25.02 2.10
CA ALA A 20 42.31 -24.02 2.71
C ALA A 20 42.96 -23.02 1.70
N GLN A 21 42.94 -21.74 2.11
CA GLN A 21 43.85 -20.63 1.77
C GLN A 21 43.56 -19.77 0.52
N SER A 22 43.12 -18.54 0.77
CA SER A 22 43.41 -17.32 -0.02
C SER A 22 44.91 -17.00 0.01
N PRO A 23 45.52 -16.46 -1.07
CA PRO A 23 45.74 -15.00 -1.14
C PRO A 23 45.76 -14.39 -2.57
N ALA A 24 45.67 -13.06 -2.59
CA ALA A 24 45.69 -12.17 -3.75
C ALA A 24 46.96 -12.24 -4.63
N SER A 25 46.84 -11.89 -5.92
CA SER A 25 47.95 -11.33 -6.71
C SER A 25 47.45 -10.40 -7.82
N LEU A 26 48.18 -9.30 -7.97
CA LEU A 26 48.01 -8.15 -8.86
C LEU A 26 48.76 -8.37 -10.19
N ALA A 27 48.52 -7.43 -11.14
CA ALA A 27 49.13 -7.26 -12.48
C ALA A 27 48.37 -7.98 -13.60
N GLY A 28 47.91 -7.35 -14.69
CA GLY A 28 48.23 -6.06 -15.30
C GLY A 28 48.45 -6.29 -16.80
N ALA A 29 47.54 -5.84 -17.68
CA ALA A 29 47.77 -5.74 -19.14
C ALA A 29 46.71 -4.86 -19.85
N ILE A 30 47.00 -3.56 -19.84
CA ILE A 30 46.61 -2.44 -20.71
C ILE A 30 46.43 -2.73 -22.23
N LYS A 31 45.34 -2.21 -22.81
CA LYS A 31 45.23 -1.58 -24.16
C LYS A 31 43.86 -0.85 -24.26
N THR A 32 43.73 0.47 -24.08
CA THR A 32 44.03 1.60 -24.99
C THR A 32 42.99 1.77 -26.14
N ILE A 33 42.15 2.83 -26.03
CA ILE A 33 41.55 3.69 -27.12
C ILE A 33 40.32 3.05 -27.85
N GLN A 34 39.13 3.63 -28.09
CA GLN A 34 38.62 5.02 -28.19
C GLN A 34 37.05 5.00 -28.21
N GLN A 35 36.44 5.86 -27.39
CA GLN A 35 35.30 6.77 -27.72
C GLN A 35 34.10 6.28 -28.57
N SER A 36 32.95 6.16 -27.91
CA SER A 36 31.64 6.65 -28.40
C SER A 36 31.03 7.42 -27.22
N GLN A 37 31.40 8.68 -27.02
CA GLN A 37 30.62 9.87 -27.42
C GLN A 37 29.10 9.74 -27.19
N SER A 38 28.65 10.57 -26.24
CA SER A 38 27.34 11.22 -26.18
C SER A 38 26.15 10.39 -25.69
N THR A 39 25.91 10.40 -24.38
CA THR A 39 24.55 10.58 -23.84
C THR A 39 24.61 11.32 -22.51
N GLU A 40 24.81 12.63 -22.58
CA GLU A 40 24.14 13.55 -21.67
C GLU A 40 23.04 14.20 -22.51
N PRO A 41 21.80 14.45 -22.04
CA PRO A 41 21.20 14.19 -20.74
C PRO A 41 19.89 13.38 -20.86
N SER A 42 19.60 12.50 -19.92
CA SER A 42 18.20 12.43 -19.49
C SER A 42 18.18 12.44 -17.97
N LEU A 43 18.08 13.66 -17.42
CA LEU A 43 17.21 13.83 -16.27
C LEU A 43 15.96 12.97 -16.57
N PRO A 44 15.52 12.07 -15.67
CA PRO A 44 14.18 11.52 -15.83
C PRO A 44 13.30 12.73 -16.08
N ALA A 45 12.61 12.73 -17.22
CA ALA A 45 11.72 13.80 -17.60
C ALA A 45 10.90 14.10 -16.36
N GLN A 46 11.24 15.18 -15.65
CA GLN A 46 10.39 15.73 -14.64
C GLN A 46 9.26 16.27 -15.50
N THR A 47 8.30 15.38 -15.78
CA THR A 47 6.95 15.76 -16.15
C THR A 47 6.64 16.86 -15.17
N LYS A 48 6.69 18.08 -15.70
CA LYS A 48 6.35 19.29 -14.99
C LYS A 48 4.99 18.95 -14.42
N THR A 49 4.95 18.64 -13.14
CA THR A 49 3.73 18.69 -12.34
C THR A 49 3.41 20.16 -12.36
N SER A 50 2.74 20.59 -13.43
CA SER A 50 1.81 21.69 -13.38
C SER A 50 0.95 21.35 -12.18
N GLY A 51 1.26 21.97 -11.05
CA GLY A 51 0.64 21.70 -9.77
C GLY A 51 -0.81 22.12 -9.92
N ILE A 52 -1.64 21.19 -10.38
CA ILE A 52 -3.07 21.38 -10.45
C ILE A 52 -3.49 21.44 -8.99
N LYS A 53 -3.72 22.66 -8.53
CA LYS A 53 -4.14 22.91 -7.17
C LYS A 53 -5.59 22.43 -7.07
N ILE A 54 -5.82 21.45 -6.21
CA ILE A 54 -7.18 21.01 -5.92
C ILE A 54 -7.84 22.11 -5.09
N PRO A 55 -8.98 22.67 -5.54
CA PRO A 55 -9.71 23.61 -4.73
C PRO A 55 -10.33 22.90 -3.53
N ASP A 56 -10.16 23.51 -2.36
CA ASP A 56 -10.86 23.13 -1.13
C ASP A 56 -12.37 23.11 -1.41
N GLY A 57 -13.08 22.12 -0.87
CA GLY A 57 -14.52 21.98 -1.11
C GLY A 57 -14.89 20.97 -2.19
N THR A 58 -13.92 20.33 -2.85
CA THR A 58 -14.20 19.33 -3.88
C THR A 58 -14.84 18.08 -3.25
N PRO A 59 -16.07 17.69 -3.65
CA PRO A 59 -16.72 16.51 -3.13
C PRO A 59 -16.02 15.24 -3.64
N LEU A 60 -15.82 14.28 -2.75
CA LEU A 60 -15.16 13.02 -3.03
C LEU A 60 -16.01 11.88 -2.47
N GLU A 61 -16.54 11.02 -3.34
CA GLU A 61 -17.27 9.84 -2.92
C GLU A 61 -16.33 8.63 -2.80
N ILE A 62 -16.39 7.96 -1.66
CA ILE A 62 -15.52 6.84 -1.34
C ILE A 62 -16.33 5.64 -0.86
N GLU A 63 -15.84 4.46 -1.17
CA GLU A 63 -16.38 3.20 -0.68
C GLU A 63 -15.32 2.33 0.00
N ALA A 64 -15.79 1.50 0.92
CA ALA A 64 -15.03 0.43 1.52
C ALA A 64 -14.86 -0.73 0.52
N PRO A 65 -13.61 -1.09 0.13
CA PRO A 65 -13.37 -2.21 -0.78
C PRO A 65 -13.62 -3.58 -0.13
N TYR A 66 -13.75 -3.62 1.20
CA TYR A 66 -14.05 -4.80 1.99
C TYR A 66 -14.96 -4.46 3.17
N THR A 67 -15.53 -5.49 3.79
CA THR A 67 -16.36 -5.33 4.98
C THR A 67 -15.50 -5.05 6.20
N PHE A 68 -15.76 -3.96 6.92
CA PHE A 68 -15.07 -3.66 8.17
C PHE A 68 -15.76 -4.34 9.36
N SER A 69 -14.97 -4.97 10.23
CA SER A 69 -15.42 -5.57 11.49
C SER A 69 -14.62 -5.02 12.66
N SER A 70 -15.31 -4.56 13.70
CA SER A 70 -14.69 -4.08 14.95
C SER A 70 -13.81 -5.10 15.68
N MET A 71 -13.78 -6.36 15.23
CA MET A 71 -12.94 -7.43 15.77
C MET A 71 -11.53 -7.46 15.17
N ASP A 72 -11.38 -7.00 13.93
CA ASP A 72 -10.15 -7.14 13.16
C ASP A 72 -9.24 -5.91 13.26
N PHE A 73 -9.79 -4.79 13.75
CA PHE A 73 -9.11 -3.51 13.85
C PHE A 73 -8.96 -3.07 15.30
N LYS A 74 -7.87 -2.37 15.57
CA LYS A 74 -7.56 -1.70 16.83
C LYS A 74 -7.57 -0.18 16.64
N PRO A 75 -7.78 0.60 17.71
CA PRO A 75 -7.50 2.03 17.68
C PRO A 75 -6.10 2.26 17.11
N ASN A 76 -5.96 3.32 16.30
CA ASN A 76 -4.73 3.74 15.65
C ASN A 76 -4.30 2.94 14.40
N ASP A 77 -5.05 1.92 14.02
CA ASP A 77 -4.78 1.15 12.80
C ASP A 77 -5.03 1.98 11.53
N LYS A 78 -4.27 1.68 10.47
CA LYS A 78 -4.47 2.27 9.15
C LYS A 78 -5.50 1.46 8.37
N ILE A 79 -6.40 2.16 7.71
CA ILE A 79 -7.46 1.59 6.88
C ILE A 79 -7.44 2.26 5.50
N SER A 80 -7.89 1.52 4.49
CA SER A 80 -7.90 1.97 3.11
C SER A 80 -9.29 1.89 2.49
N PHE A 81 -9.61 2.90 1.68
CA PHE A 81 -10.85 3.03 0.92
C PHE A 81 -10.54 3.29 -0.53
N ARG A 82 -11.55 3.15 -1.39
CA ARG A 82 -11.46 3.44 -2.82
C ARG A 82 -12.37 4.58 -3.18
N VAL A 83 -11.90 5.44 -4.08
CA VAL A 83 -12.73 6.49 -4.68
C VAL A 83 -13.70 5.86 -5.67
N VAL A 84 -14.99 6.17 -5.55
CA VAL A 84 -16.04 5.68 -6.46
C VAL A 84 -16.10 6.54 -7.71
N ASP A 85 -16.10 7.86 -7.52
CA ASP A 85 -16.26 8.82 -8.60
C ASP A 85 -14.96 9.61 -8.84
N PRO A 86 -14.45 9.65 -10.08
CA PRO A 86 -13.23 10.38 -10.40
C PRO A 86 -13.45 11.88 -10.25
N VAL A 87 -12.50 12.56 -9.63
CA VAL A 87 -12.55 14.00 -9.43
C VAL A 87 -11.77 14.70 -10.54
N LYS A 88 -12.46 15.58 -11.27
CA LYS A 88 -11.90 16.37 -12.37
C LYS A 88 -11.95 17.85 -12.03
N ILE A 89 -10.85 18.55 -12.27
CA ILE A 89 -10.71 20.00 -12.08
C ILE A 89 -10.23 20.58 -13.41
N ASP A 90 -10.92 21.59 -13.92
CA ASP A 90 -10.62 22.23 -15.22
C ASP A 90 -10.48 21.23 -16.39
N GLY A 91 -11.28 20.15 -16.36
CA GLY A 91 -11.27 19.10 -17.38
C GLY A 91 -10.14 18.07 -17.23
N VAL A 92 -9.26 18.22 -16.25
CA VAL A 92 -8.17 17.28 -15.94
C VAL A 92 -8.57 16.41 -14.74
N THR A 93 -8.44 15.09 -14.87
CA THR A 93 -8.62 14.17 -13.73
C THR A 93 -7.47 14.34 -12.75
N VAL A 94 -7.77 14.68 -11.51
CA VAL A 94 -6.77 14.86 -10.45
C VAL A 94 -6.76 13.69 -9.48
N ILE A 95 -7.93 13.07 -9.26
CA ILE A 95 -8.05 11.82 -8.51
C ILE A 95 -8.80 10.83 -9.39
N GLU A 96 -8.16 9.70 -9.66
CA GLU A 96 -8.79 8.63 -10.45
C GLU A 96 -9.84 7.87 -9.66
N GLN A 97 -10.79 7.28 -10.37
CA GLN A 97 -11.64 6.26 -9.82
C GLN A 97 -10.78 5.09 -9.32
N GLY A 98 -11.10 4.56 -8.15
CA GLY A 98 -10.35 3.49 -7.50
C GLY A 98 -9.07 3.97 -6.79
N ALA A 99 -8.77 5.26 -6.81
CA ALA A 99 -7.67 5.84 -6.04
C ALA A 99 -7.76 5.45 -4.56
N THR A 100 -6.61 5.26 -3.92
CA THR A 100 -6.54 4.82 -2.53
C THR A 100 -6.69 6.00 -1.59
N VAL A 101 -7.65 5.88 -0.67
CA VAL A 101 -7.84 6.82 0.43
C VAL A 101 -7.38 6.15 1.71
N THR A 102 -6.53 6.83 2.46
CA THR A 102 -6.00 6.35 3.74
C THR A 102 -6.73 7.04 4.88
N GLY A 103 -7.22 6.22 5.80
CA GLY A 103 -7.81 6.63 7.07
C GLY A 103 -7.11 5.98 8.26
N ARG A 104 -7.51 6.42 9.45
CA ARG A 104 -7.04 5.89 10.72
C ARG A 104 -8.23 5.56 11.61
N VAL A 105 -8.18 4.40 12.25
CA VAL A 105 -9.18 3.98 13.24
C VAL A 105 -8.98 4.83 14.50
N GLU A 106 -10.04 5.47 14.96
CA GLU A 106 -10.04 6.19 16.24
C GLU A 106 -10.43 5.23 17.38
N GLN A 107 -11.45 4.42 17.15
CA GLN A 107 -11.96 3.49 18.15
C GLN A 107 -12.58 2.25 17.51
N ALA A 108 -12.19 1.07 17.98
CA ALA A 108 -12.82 -0.19 17.63
C ALA A 108 -13.20 -0.94 18.91
N LYS A 109 -14.48 -1.23 19.08
CA LYS A 109 -15.01 -2.00 20.22
C LYS A 109 -15.88 -3.13 19.70
N ARG A 110 -15.45 -4.35 19.98
CA ARG A 110 -16.19 -5.56 19.68
C ARG A 110 -17.56 -5.57 20.37
N GLY A 111 -18.58 -6.03 19.65
CA GLY A 111 -19.90 -6.32 20.23
C GLY A 111 -19.84 -7.46 21.24
N GLY A 112 -20.54 -7.32 22.36
CA GLY A 112 -20.53 -8.30 23.45
C GLY A 112 -21.73 -9.24 23.44
N HIS A 113 -21.65 -10.30 24.23
CA HIS A 113 -22.82 -11.11 24.61
C HIS A 113 -23.83 -10.22 25.36
N TRP A 114 -25.15 -10.50 25.26
CA TRP A 114 -26.27 -9.63 25.70
C TRP A 114 -26.54 -8.36 24.86
N GLY A 115 -26.48 -8.45 23.53
CA GLY A 115 -27.00 -7.40 22.64
C GLY A 115 -26.21 -6.09 22.68
N LYS A 116 -24.96 -6.10 23.17
CA LYS A 116 -24.07 -4.96 23.11
C LYS A 116 -23.55 -4.81 21.67
N ALA A 117 -24.09 -3.84 20.94
CA ALA A 117 -23.62 -3.50 19.60
C ALA A 117 -22.14 -3.13 19.60
N GLY A 118 -21.43 -3.50 18.53
CA GLY A 118 -20.07 -3.06 18.30
C GLY A 118 -20.01 -1.56 18.02
N LEU A 119 -18.84 -0.96 18.20
CA LEU A 119 -18.57 0.43 17.82
C LEU A 119 -17.32 0.45 16.94
N PHE A 120 -17.42 1.14 15.81
CA PHE A 120 -16.29 1.38 14.94
C PHE A 120 -16.29 2.85 14.53
N VAL A 121 -15.21 3.56 14.87
CA VAL A 121 -15.02 4.99 14.59
C VAL A 121 -13.67 5.15 13.91
N TRP A 122 -13.65 5.88 12.80
CA TRP A 122 -12.42 6.20 12.09
C TRP A 122 -12.49 7.61 11.52
N THR A 123 -11.32 8.12 11.16
CA THR A 123 -11.14 9.39 10.49
C THR A 123 -10.35 9.22 9.21
N MET A 124 -10.61 10.07 8.24
CA MET A 124 -9.96 10.04 6.94
C MET A 124 -8.85 11.09 6.89
N GLN A 125 -7.72 10.74 6.29
CA GLN A 125 -6.51 11.56 6.36
C GLN A 125 -6.10 12.07 4.99
N THR A 126 -5.84 11.15 4.05
CA THR A 126 -5.26 11.50 2.75
C THR A 126 -5.85 10.66 1.63
N VAL A 127 -5.85 11.20 0.41
CA VAL A 127 -6.14 10.50 -0.84
C VAL A 127 -4.94 10.55 -1.76
N THR A 128 -4.66 9.47 -2.48
CA THR A 128 -3.63 9.44 -3.52
C THR A 128 -4.16 10.06 -4.81
N ALA A 129 -3.52 11.11 -5.30
CA ALA A 129 -3.82 11.74 -6.58
C ALA A 129 -3.14 11.01 -7.76
N VAL A 130 -3.49 11.40 -8.98
CA VAL A 130 -2.97 10.80 -10.24
C VAL A 130 -1.45 10.91 -10.37
N ASP A 131 -0.84 11.92 -9.74
CA ASP A 131 0.61 12.15 -9.72
C ASP A 131 1.33 11.33 -8.64
N GLY A 132 0.58 10.54 -7.86
CA GLY A 132 1.09 9.80 -6.70
C GLY A 132 1.27 10.64 -5.44
N SER A 133 0.94 11.93 -5.47
CA SER A 133 0.97 12.79 -4.29
C SER A 133 -0.17 12.44 -3.33
N GLN A 134 0.02 12.73 -2.06
CA GLN A 134 -1.02 12.58 -1.03
C GLN A 134 -1.68 13.92 -0.78
N VAL A 135 -2.97 13.98 -1.08
CA VAL A 135 -3.79 15.17 -0.88
C VAL A 135 -4.54 15.01 0.46
N PRO A 136 -4.44 15.97 1.39
CA PRO A 136 -5.16 15.90 2.64
C PRO A 136 -6.68 16.00 2.40
N LEU A 137 -7.43 15.21 3.16
CA LEU A 137 -8.88 15.31 3.21
C LEU A 137 -9.30 16.06 4.47
N ARG A 138 -10.48 16.68 4.42
CA ARG A 138 -11.11 17.22 5.62
C ARG A 138 -11.39 16.08 6.60
N ALA A 139 -10.69 16.09 7.72
CA ALA A 139 -10.84 15.12 8.78
C ALA A 139 -12.31 15.10 9.27
N THR A 140 -13.03 14.06 8.88
CA THR A 140 -14.42 13.82 9.30
C THR A 140 -14.45 12.45 9.95
N SER A 141 -14.78 12.42 11.24
CA SER A 141 -14.89 11.16 11.97
C SER A 141 -16.23 10.51 11.63
N VAL A 142 -16.17 9.30 11.09
CA VAL A 142 -17.34 8.49 10.76
C VAL A 142 -17.52 7.44 11.83
N ARG A 143 -18.74 7.33 12.37
CA ARG A 143 -19.10 6.38 13.42
C ARG A 143 -20.11 5.37 12.90
N LEU A 144 -19.72 4.10 12.95
CA LEU A 144 -20.62 2.98 12.71
C LEU A 144 -20.96 2.27 14.00
N ARG A 145 -22.24 1.91 14.11
CA ARG A 145 -22.72 0.94 15.07
C ARG A 145 -22.69 -0.42 14.40
N GLY A 146 -21.94 -1.34 14.99
CA GLY A 146 -21.72 -2.67 14.44
C GLY A 146 -22.82 -3.64 14.82
N ASP A 147 -23.38 -4.30 13.81
CA ASP A 147 -24.11 -5.55 13.91
C ASP A 147 -23.15 -6.74 13.66
N SER A 148 -23.58 -7.96 13.98
CA SER A 148 -22.73 -9.17 13.96
C SER A 148 -22.10 -9.54 12.61
N LYS A 149 -22.43 -8.82 11.53
CA LYS A 149 -22.08 -9.14 10.13
C LYS A 149 -20.99 -8.23 9.54
N GLY A 150 -20.53 -7.23 10.29
CA GLY A 150 -19.67 -6.16 9.76
C GLY A 150 -20.43 -5.17 8.88
N ALA A 151 -19.77 -4.09 8.46
CA ALA A 151 -20.40 -3.00 7.71
C ALA A 151 -19.68 -2.70 6.39
N LYS A 152 -20.45 -2.51 5.31
CA LYS A 152 -20.00 -1.86 4.08
C LYS A 152 -20.36 -0.37 4.18
N VAL A 153 -19.43 0.50 3.79
CA VAL A 153 -19.58 1.96 3.95
C VAL A 153 -19.35 2.64 2.62
N ALA A 154 -20.23 3.57 2.28
CA ALA A 154 -19.99 4.60 1.29
C ALA A 154 -20.22 5.96 1.97
N THR A 155 -19.31 6.91 1.78
CA THR A 155 -19.45 8.26 2.34
C THR A 155 -18.92 9.30 1.38
N ALA A 156 -19.55 10.47 1.37
CA ALA A 156 -19.02 11.65 0.70
C ALA A 156 -18.07 12.40 1.64
N MET A 157 -16.98 12.91 1.09
CA MET A 157 -15.92 13.66 1.77
C MET A 157 -15.60 14.94 1.02
N ILE A 158 -14.86 15.83 1.67
CA ILE A 158 -14.42 17.10 1.09
C ILE A 158 -12.90 17.16 1.14
N ILE A 159 -12.28 17.53 0.02
CA ILE A 159 -10.85 17.81 -0.06
C ILE A 159 -10.58 19.22 0.51
N THR A 160 -9.46 19.37 1.23
CA THR A 160 -9.00 20.63 1.84
C THR A 160 -7.65 21.04 1.27
#